data_AF-A0A024EL88-F1
#
_entry.id   AF-A0A024EL88-F1
#
_cell.length_a   1.000
_cell.length_b   1.000
_cell.length_c   1.000
_cell.angle_alpha   90.00
_cell.angle_beta   90.00
_cell.angle_gamma   90.00
#
_symmetry.space_group_name_H-M   'P 1'
#
loop_
_entity.id
_entity.type
_entity.pdbx_description
1 polymer ?
#
loop_
_entity_poly.entity_id
_entity_poly.type
_entity_poly.pdbx_seq_one_letter_code
_entity_poly.pdbx_strand_id
1 'polypeptide(L)'
;MLTPDQKFTAMRGDVELTAEVSPCCFMYGSGLQITVYLPDRGRTYVLKKEIPIKDATEADCHALLETVGVVPCKNCQKPAFDPATCGTTRDGECETCFLDKAMAKFNKSEKDFQEKLVKDDAKHKAKGFTHRVMAWVHPASGDDYQMIIWMVNPSDADIVAQLKKKKSTVTNDYKLIVL
;
A
#
# COMPACT_ATOMS: atom_id res chain seq x y z
N MET A 1 -10.08 -17.47 26.27
CA MET A 1 -8.85 -16.92 25.65
C MET A 1 -9.20 -16.65 24.21
N LEU A 2 -8.96 -15.43 23.72
CA LEU A 2 -9.28 -15.07 22.33
C LEU A 2 -8.45 -15.93 21.35
N THR A 3 -9.07 -16.32 20.25
CA THR A 3 -8.39 -17.03 19.15
C THR A 3 -8.35 -16.15 17.90
N PRO A 4 -7.37 -16.35 16.99
CA PRO A 4 -7.27 -15.56 15.75
C PRO A 4 -8.51 -15.66 14.84
N ASP A 5 -9.21 -16.80 14.88
CA ASP A 5 -10.37 -17.05 14.01
C ASP A 5 -11.70 -16.57 14.59
N GLN A 6 -11.67 -15.95 15.79
CA GLN A 6 -12.87 -15.49 16.46
C GLN A 6 -13.46 -14.27 15.76
N LYS A 7 -14.76 -14.36 15.45
CA LYS A 7 -15.49 -13.32 14.74
C LYS A 7 -16.47 -12.61 15.66
N PHE A 8 -16.60 -11.31 15.47
CA PHE A 8 -17.53 -10.44 16.17
C PHE A 8 -18.39 -9.71 15.14
N THR A 9 -19.63 -9.42 15.50
CA THR A 9 -20.52 -8.61 14.67
C THR A 9 -21.14 -7.49 15.49
N ALA A 10 -21.51 -6.40 14.80
CA ALA A 10 -22.23 -5.29 15.39
C ALA A 10 -23.05 -4.56 14.33
N MET A 11 -24.19 -4.00 14.74
CA MET A 11 -25.04 -3.19 13.84
C MET A 11 -24.74 -1.70 14.00
N ARG A 12 -24.60 -0.99 12.88
CA ARG A 12 -24.55 0.48 12.80
C ARG A 12 -25.65 0.96 11.87
N GLY A 13 -26.81 1.26 12.46
CA GLY A 13 -28.03 1.49 11.69
C GLY A 13 -28.45 0.20 10.98
N ASP A 14 -28.50 0.23 9.66
CA ASP A 14 -28.81 -0.90 8.77
C ASP A 14 -27.57 -1.66 8.28
N VAL A 15 -26.37 -1.27 8.72
CA VAL A 15 -25.10 -1.88 8.28
C VAL A 15 -24.58 -2.87 9.32
N GLU A 16 -24.40 -4.13 8.92
CA GLU A 16 -23.70 -5.13 9.72
C GLU A 16 -22.18 -5.00 9.55
N LEU A 17 -21.48 -4.70 10.64
CA LEU A 17 -20.03 -4.79 10.71
C LEU A 17 -19.64 -6.19 11.14
N THR A 18 -18.58 -6.73 10.53
CA THR A 18 -17.92 -7.94 11.02
C THR A 18 -16.50 -7.60 11.43
N ALA A 19 -15.96 -8.28 12.44
CA ALA A 19 -14.61 -8.06 12.91
C ALA A 19 -13.92 -9.35 13.34
N GLU A 20 -12.60 -9.35 13.29
CA GLU A 20 -11.74 -10.44 13.73
C GLU A 20 -10.53 -9.90 14.50
N VAL A 21 -9.98 -10.68 15.42
CA VAL A 21 -8.77 -10.29 16.15
C VAL A 21 -7.60 -10.24 15.17
N SER A 22 -6.89 -9.12 15.14
CA SER A 22 -5.75 -8.97 14.23
C SER A 22 -4.61 -9.91 14.61
N PRO A 23 -4.03 -10.67 13.65
CA PRO A 23 -2.87 -11.52 13.92
C PRO A 23 -1.65 -10.73 14.42
N CYS A 24 -1.60 -9.42 14.12
CA CYS A 24 -0.55 -8.51 14.58
C CYS A 24 -0.43 -8.46 16.11
N CYS A 25 -1.53 -8.64 16.86
CA CYS A 25 -1.51 -8.70 18.32
C CYS A 25 -0.60 -9.81 18.85
N PHE A 26 -0.60 -10.94 18.16
CA PHE A 26 0.16 -12.12 18.56
C PHE A 26 1.60 -12.06 18.04
N MET A 27 1.80 -11.58 16.81
CA MET A 27 3.12 -11.52 16.18
C MET A 27 4.04 -10.47 16.80
N TYR A 28 3.48 -9.31 17.13
CA TYR A 28 4.28 -8.14 17.55
C TYR A 28 4.08 -7.79 19.02
N GLY A 29 3.26 -8.55 19.76
CA GLY A 29 2.93 -8.26 21.15
C GLY A 29 2.24 -6.90 21.34
N SER A 30 1.53 -6.42 20.31
CA SER A 30 0.78 -5.17 20.39
C SER A 30 -0.44 -5.32 21.31
N GLY A 31 -1.02 -4.19 21.75
CA GLY A 31 -2.32 -4.20 22.42
C GLY A 31 -3.44 -4.74 21.52
N LEU A 32 -4.62 -4.94 22.09
CA LEU A 32 -5.79 -5.49 21.42
C LEU A 32 -6.14 -4.69 20.17
N GLN A 33 -6.05 -5.34 19.01
CA GLN A 33 -6.41 -4.79 17.72
C GLN A 33 -7.41 -5.73 17.03
N ILE A 34 -8.46 -5.16 16.47
CA ILE A 34 -9.40 -5.89 15.62
C ILE A 34 -9.40 -5.30 14.21
N THR A 35 -9.50 -6.17 13.21
CA THR A 35 -9.80 -5.79 11.83
C THR A 35 -11.31 -5.75 11.68
N VAL A 36 -11.84 -4.66 11.13
CA VAL A 36 -13.30 -4.45 10.98
C VAL A 36 -13.62 -4.31 9.51
N TYR A 37 -14.71 -4.95 9.07
CA TYR A 37 -15.13 -5.08 7.69
C TYR A 37 -16.54 -4.52 7.48
N LEU A 38 -16.72 -3.80 6.37
CA LEU A 38 -18.03 -3.44 5.82
C LEU A 38 -18.54 -4.54 4.86
N PRO A 39 -19.87 -4.68 4.67
CA PRO A 39 -20.46 -5.68 3.77
C PRO A 39 -19.98 -5.55 2.31
N ASP A 40 -19.87 -4.32 1.81
CA ASP A 40 -19.63 -4.00 0.39
C ASP A 40 -18.14 -3.84 0.04
N ARG A 41 -17.26 -4.48 0.82
CA ARG A 41 -15.79 -4.32 0.80
C ARG A 41 -15.36 -2.98 1.39
N GLY A 42 -14.34 -3.06 2.22
CA GLY A 42 -13.90 -1.98 3.09
C GLY A 42 -13.38 -2.59 4.37
N ARG A 43 -12.11 -2.36 4.69
CA ARG A 43 -11.56 -2.76 5.98
C ARG A 43 -10.85 -1.61 6.66
N THR A 44 -10.92 -1.60 7.98
CA THR A 44 -10.13 -0.72 8.84
C THR A 44 -9.62 -1.51 10.04
N TYR A 45 -8.76 -0.89 10.84
CA TYR A 45 -8.28 -1.43 12.09
C TYR A 45 -8.62 -0.46 13.20
N VAL A 46 -9.03 -0.99 14.35
CA VAL A 46 -9.16 -0.24 15.60
C VAL A 46 -8.33 -0.93 16.66
N LEU A 47 -7.70 -0.14 17.53
CA LEU A 47 -6.66 -0.59 18.45
C LEU A 47 -6.90 0.03 19.83
N LYS A 48 -6.74 -0.78 20.85
CA LYS A 48 -6.69 -0.37 22.25
C LYS A 48 -5.36 -0.84 22.86
N LYS A 49 -4.38 0.06 22.86
CA LYS A 49 -2.98 -0.26 23.20
C LYS A 49 -2.82 -0.72 24.65
N GLU A 50 -3.71 -0.26 25.51
CA GLU A 50 -3.66 -0.44 26.96
C GLU A 50 -4.11 -1.84 27.40
N ILE A 51 -4.74 -2.61 26.51
CA ILE A 51 -5.19 -3.98 26.79
C ILE A 51 -4.24 -4.96 26.09
N PRO A 52 -3.35 -5.65 26.82
CA PRO A 52 -2.55 -6.72 26.25
C PRO A 52 -3.44 -7.86 25.74
N ILE A 53 -3.08 -8.47 24.61
CA ILE A 53 -3.90 -9.56 24.02
C ILE A 53 -4.12 -10.75 24.96
N LYS A 54 -3.16 -11.02 25.87
CA LYS A 54 -3.26 -12.07 26.89
C LYS A 54 -4.36 -11.82 27.93
N ASP A 55 -4.71 -10.56 28.17
CA ASP A 55 -5.68 -10.11 29.17
C ASP A 55 -7.01 -9.69 28.50
N ALA A 56 -7.03 -9.59 27.17
CA ALA A 56 -8.18 -9.19 26.39
C ALA A 56 -9.31 -10.23 26.43
N THR A 57 -10.54 -9.74 26.52
CA THR A 57 -11.76 -10.54 26.54
C THR A 57 -12.61 -10.31 25.29
N GLU A 58 -13.61 -11.18 25.08
CA GLU A 58 -14.62 -10.96 24.04
C GLU A 58 -15.40 -9.65 24.25
N ALA A 59 -15.64 -9.28 25.52
CA ALA A 59 -16.28 -8.02 25.86
C ALA A 59 -15.44 -6.81 25.44
N ASP A 60 -14.11 -6.90 25.53
CA ASP A 60 -13.22 -5.85 25.04
C ASP A 60 -13.27 -5.73 23.51
N CYS A 61 -13.34 -6.86 22.80
CA CYS A 61 -13.53 -6.87 21.34
C CYS A 61 -14.85 -6.21 20.94
N HIS A 62 -15.95 -6.55 21.61
CA HIS A 62 -17.24 -5.92 21.38
C HIS A 62 -17.20 -4.43 21.69
N ALA A 63 -16.66 -4.03 22.85
CA ALA A 63 -16.54 -2.62 23.22
C ALA A 63 -15.68 -1.84 22.22
N LEU A 64 -14.62 -2.44 21.69
CA LEU A 64 -13.79 -1.83 20.67
C LEU A 64 -14.53 -1.72 19.33
N LEU A 65 -15.29 -2.75 18.94
CA LEU A 65 -16.15 -2.71 17.75
C LEU A 65 -17.23 -1.62 17.89
N GLU A 66 -17.80 -1.42 19.07
CA GLU A 66 -18.76 -0.35 19.41
C GLU A 66 -18.24 1.07 19.16
N THR A 67 -16.93 1.26 19.11
CA THR A 67 -16.35 2.57 18.76
C THR A 67 -16.43 2.89 17.27
N VAL A 68 -16.66 1.91 16.41
CA VAL A 68 -16.60 2.07 14.94
C VAL A 68 -17.87 2.74 14.43
N GLY A 69 -17.72 3.94 13.87
CA GLY A 69 -18.76 4.67 13.17
C GLY A 69 -18.83 4.34 11.68
N VAL A 70 -20.04 4.45 11.13
CA VAL A 70 -20.33 4.31 9.70
C VAL A 70 -21.08 5.55 9.24
N VAL A 71 -20.66 6.13 8.12
CA VAL A 71 -21.28 7.29 7.48
C VAL A 71 -21.58 6.99 6.01
N PRO A 72 -22.54 7.69 5.38
CA PRO A 72 -22.73 7.61 3.95
C PRO A 72 -21.48 8.10 3.20
N CYS A 73 -21.05 7.35 2.19
CA CYS A 73 -19.94 7.74 1.33
C CYS A 73 -20.26 9.08 0.65
N LYS A 74 -19.33 10.03 0.74
CA LYS A 74 -19.52 11.38 0.19
C LYS A 74 -19.74 11.44 -1.34
N ASN A 75 -19.41 10.37 -2.06
CA ASN A 75 -19.54 10.29 -3.52
C ASN A 75 -20.75 9.46 -4.00
N CYS A 76 -21.09 8.37 -3.31
CA CYS A 76 -22.07 7.40 -3.80
C CYS A 76 -23.09 6.94 -2.75
N GLN A 77 -23.07 7.53 -1.54
CA GLN A 77 -23.97 7.25 -0.42
C GLN A 77 -23.92 5.82 0.16
N LYS A 78 -23.15 4.90 -0.43
CA LYS A 78 -22.89 3.58 0.16
C LYS A 78 -22.18 3.69 1.52
N PRO A 79 -22.31 2.69 2.42
CA PRO A 79 -21.61 2.70 3.70
C PRO A 79 -20.10 2.93 3.57
N ALA A 80 -19.56 3.81 4.41
CA ALA A 80 -18.14 4.09 4.56
C ALA A 80 -17.77 4.22 6.04
N PHE A 81 -16.52 3.94 6.40
CA PHE A 81 -16.06 4.16 7.77
C PHE A 81 -16.01 5.65 8.09
N ASP A 82 -16.49 6.01 9.28
CA ASP A 82 -16.41 7.37 9.77
C ASP A 82 -14.96 7.73 10.16
N PRO A 83 -14.31 8.70 9.49
CA PRO A 83 -12.96 9.11 9.82
C PRO A 83 -12.81 9.73 11.23
N ALA A 84 -13.91 10.15 11.87
CA ALA A 84 -13.87 10.65 13.24
C ALA A 84 -13.71 9.54 14.29
N THR A 85 -14.05 8.30 13.93
CA THR A 85 -14.04 7.14 14.83
C THR A 85 -13.00 6.09 14.44
N CYS A 86 -12.64 6.04 13.16
CA CYS A 86 -11.71 5.08 12.60
C CYS A 86 -10.46 5.80 12.09
N GLY A 87 -9.27 5.28 12.41
CA GLY A 87 -8.00 5.76 11.85
C GLY A 87 -7.85 5.40 10.36
N THR A 88 -8.60 6.05 9.49
CA THR A 88 -8.64 5.79 8.04
C THR A 88 -8.17 6.99 7.22
N THR A 89 -7.41 6.74 6.16
CA THR A 89 -6.99 7.76 5.17
C THR A 89 -8.03 7.99 4.08
N ARG A 90 -9.19 7.34 4.18
CA ARG A 90 -10.24 7.36 3.16
C ARG A 90 -11.17 8.56 3.24
N ASP A 91 -11.14 9.32 4.33
CA ASP A 91 -11.87 10.59 4.44
C ASP A 91 -13.37 10.45 4.09
N GLY A 92 -14.04 9.47 4.71
CA GLY A 92 -15.46 9.18 4.48
C GLY A 92 -15.80 8.62 3.09
N GLU A 93 -14.82 8.15 2.31
CA GLU A 93 -15.04 7.44 1.05
C GLU A 93 -15.19 5.93 1.29
N CYS A 94 -16.15 5.29 0.61
CA CYS A 94 -16.21 3.82 0.55
C CYS A 94 -15.00 3.25 -0.23
N GLU A 95 -14.74 1.95 -0.09
CA GLU A 95 -13.62 1.27 -0.76
C GLU A 95 -13.58 1.54 -2.27
N THR A 96 -14.72 1.37 -2.95
CA THR A 96 -14.78 1.54 -4.40
C THR A 96 -14.39 2.96 -4.82
N CYS A 97 -15.02 3.99 -4.24
CA CYS A 97 -14.72 5.37 -4.62
C CYS A 97 -13.28 5.78 -4.28
N PHE A 98 -12.76 5.31 -3.14
CA PHE A 98 -11.37 5.55 -2.77
C PHE A 98 -10.40 4.89 -3.77
N LEU A 99 -10.62 3.63 -4.12
CA LEU A 99 -9.78 2.90 -5.06
C LEU A 99 -9.86 3.49 -6.48
N ASP A 100 -11.05 3.88 -6.95
CA ASP A 100 -11.21 4.51 -8.26
C ASP A 100 -10.38 5.80 -8.37
N LYS A 101 -10.42 6.62 -7.31
CA LYS A 101 -9.63 7.85 -7.22
C LYS A 101 -8.13 7.56 -7.14
N ALA A 102 -7.73 6.56 -6.35
CA ALA A 102 -6.33 6.15 -6.26
C ALA A 102 -5.81 5.62 -7.61
N MET A 103 -6.61 4.81 -8.30
CA MET A 103 -6.30 4.26 -9.62
C MET A 103 -6.21 5.35 -10.68
N ALA A 104 -7.12 6.32 -10.67
CA ALA A 104 -7.06 7.46 -11.58
C ALA A 104 -5.77 8.27 -11.40
N LYS A 105 -5.33 8.49 -10.15
CA LYS A 105 -4.05 9.15 -9.84
C LYS A 105 -2.86 8.32 -10.31
N PHE A 106 -2.89 7.01 -10.06
CA PHE A 106 -1.85 6.08 -10.49
C PHE A 106 -1.69 6.10 -12.02
N ASN A 107 -2.79 5.88 -12.75
CA ASN A 107 -2.80 5.87 -14.22
C ASN A 107 -2.32 7.19 -14.81
N LYS A 108 -2.69 8.33 -14.20
CA LYS A 108 -2.18 9.64 -14.62
C LYS A 108 -0.68 9.74 -14.39
N SER A 109 -0.18 9.38 -13.20
CA SER A 109 1.24 9.42 -12.88
C SER A 109 2.06 8.50 -13.78
N GLU A 110 1.53 7.32 -14.12
CA GLU A 110 2.14 6.39 -15.06
C GLU A 110 2.24 7.01 -16.45
N LYS A 111 1.15 7.58 -16.96
CA LYS A 111 1.13 8.27 -18.26
C LYS A 111 2.14 9.43 -18.30
N ASP A 112 2.13 10.31 -17.29
CA ASP A 112 3.04 11.46 -17.20
C ASP A 112 4.52 10.99 -17.16
N PHE A 113 4.79 9.90 -16.45
CA PHE A 113 6.12 9.29 -16.40
C PHE A 113 6.55 8.72 -17.75
N GLN A 114 5.67 7.99 -18.45
CA GLN A 114 5.98 7.45 -19.78
C GLN A 114 6.20 8.56 -20.81
N GLU A 115 5.38 9.62 -20.80
CA GLU A 115 5.57 10.78 -21.68
C GLU A 115 6.89 11.50 -21.42
N LYS A 116 7.27 11.66 -20.15
CA LYS A 116 8.57 12.22 -19.78
C LYS A 116 9.71 11.34 -20.29
N LEU A 117 9.59 10.02 -20.12
CA LEU A 117 10.58 9.06 -20.58
C LEU A 117 10.78 9.13 -22.10
N VAL A 118 9.72 9.21 -22.89
CA VAL A 118 9.83 9.38 -24.36
C VAL A 118 10.56 10.67 -24.73
N LYS A 119 10.27 11.78 -24.03
CA LYS A 119 10.96 13.07 -24.25
C LYS A 119 12.44 12.99 -23.88
N ASP A 120 12.75 12.38 -22.75
CA ASP A 120 14.13 12.20 -22.29
C ASP A 120 14.90 11.25 -23.23
N ASP A 121 14.26 10.18 -23.74
CA ASP A 121 14.83 9.27 -24.73
C ASP A 121 15.19 10.01 -26.02
N ALA A 122 14.27 10.81 -26.57
CA ALA A 122 14.54 11.62 -27.76
C ALA A 122 15.70 12.61 -27.54
N LYS A 123 15.74 13.25 -26.36
CA LYS A 123 16.81 14.19 -25.99
C LYS A 123 18.17 13.50 -25.87
N HIS A 124 18.24 12.31 -25.30
CA HIS A 124 19.50 11.57 -25.16
C HIS A 124 19.91 10.94 -26.50
N LYS A 125 18.98 10.45 -27.31
CA LYS A 125 19.25 10.00 -28.67
C LYS A 125 19.91 11.09 -29.52
N ALA A 126 19.41 12.33 -29.45
CA ALA A 126 20.01 13.48 -30.13
C ALA A 126 21.44 13.81 -29.65
N LYS A 127 21.83 13.34 -28.46
CA LYS A 127 23.19 13.48 -27.90
C LYS A 127 24.09 12.27 -28.20
N GLY A 128 23.61 11.30 -28.98
CA GLY A 128 24.38 10.11 -29.37
C GLY A 128 24.26 8.90 -28.45
N PHE A 129 23.39 8.96 -27.42
CA PHE A 129 23.06 7.76 -26.64
C PHE A 129 22.25 6.80 -27.50
N THR A 130 22.48 5.49 -27.35
CA THR A 130 21.82 4.47 -28.19
C THR A 130 20.87 3.58 -27.39
N HIS A 131 21.02 3.53 -26.05
CA HIS A 131 20.18 2.72 -25.19
C HIS A 131 19.80 3.46 -23.91
N ARG A 132 18.62 3.11 -23.36
CA ARG A 132 18.23 3.37 -21.97
C ARG A 132 18.24 2.06 -21.19
N VAL A 133 18.88 2.09 -20.04
CA VAL A 133 18.86 1.04 -19.02
C VAL A 133 17.87 1.47 -17.95
N MET A 134 16.86 0.64 -17.70
CA MET A 134 15.98 0.76 -16.52
C MET A 134 16.30 -0.40 -15.59
N ALA A 135 16.80 -0.11 -14.40
CA ALA A 135 17.24 -1.13 -13.45
C ALA A 135 16.66 -0.91 -12.06
N TRP A 136 16.48 -2.00 -11.31
CA TRP A 136 16.27 -1.95 -9.88
C TRP A 136 17.60 -2.13 -9.16
N VAL A 137 17.86 -1.22 -8.21
CA VAL A 137 19.02 -1.30 -7.33
C VAL A 137 18.57 -1.90 -6.00
N HIS A 138 19.22 -2.98 -5.59
CA HIS A 138 18.92 -3.72 -4.36
C HIS A 138 20.09 -3.57 -3.38
N PRO A 139 20.15 -2.49 -2.59
CA PRO A 139 21.26 -2.28 -1.67
C PRO A 139 21.29 -3.36 -0.59
N ALA A 140 22.45 -3.60 0.03
CA ALA A 140 22.55 -4.56 1.13
C ALA A 140 21.76 -4.13 2.39
N SER A 141 21.41 -2.84 2.48
CA SER A 141 20.58 -2.26 3.53
C SER A 141 19.81 -1.06 2.96
N GLY A 142 18.55 -0.91 3.35
CA GLY A 142 17.64 0.12 2.87
C GLY A 142 16.65 -0.40 1.82
N ASP A 143 15.90 0.53 1.23
CA ASP A 143 14.86 0.21 0.26
C ASP A 143 15.42 0.10 -1.17
N ASP A 144 14.80 -0.78 -1.95
CA ASP A 144 15.05 -0.89 -3.38
C ASP A 144 14.61 0.40 -4.09
N TYR A 145 15.35 0.79 -5.13
CA TYR A 145 14.99 1.97 -5.93
C TYR A 145 15.29 1.78 -7.41
N GLN A 146 14.47 2.43 -8.24
CA GLN A 146 14.65 2.41 -9.67
C GLN A 146 15.73 3.40 -10.11
N MET A 147 16.61 2.95 -11.00
CA MET A 147 17.62 3.75 -11.66
C MET A 147 17.41 3.73 -13.17
N ILE A 148 17.48 4.91 -13.79
CA ILE A 148 17.37 5.06 -15.24
C ILE A 148 18.64 5.75 -15.75
N ILE A 149 19.34 5.10 -16.66
CA ILE A 149 20.60 5.59 -17.24
C ILE A 149 20.54 5.47 -18.76
N TRP A 150 20.99 6.50 -19.48
CA TRP A 150 21.22 6.44 -20.92
C TRP A 150 22.69 6.12 -21.19
N MET A 151 22.96 5.16 -22.08
CA MET A 151 24.31 4.67 -22.39
C MET A 151 24.51 4.55 -23.91
N VAL A 152 25.77 4.62 -24.35
CA VAL A 152 26.18 4.39 -25.74
C VAL A 152 26.67 2.95 -25.85
N ASN A 153 25.92 2.12 -26.58
CA ASN A 153 26.19 0.70 -26.86
C ASN A 153 26.73 -0.06 -25.64
N PRO A 154 26.00 -0.05 -24.50
CA PRO A 154 26.49 -0.67 -23.29
C PRO A 154 26.62 -2.18 -23.46
N SER A 155 27.70 -2.75 -22.93
CA SER A 155 27.78 -4.19 -22.66
C SER A 155 27.11 -4.51 -21.32
N ASP A 156 26.78 -5.79 -21.09
CA ASP A 156 26.29 -6.24 -19.78
C ASP A 156 27.30 -5.91 -18.66
N ALA A 157 28.60 -5.98 -18.94
CA ALA A 157 29.65 -5.63 -17.98
C ALA A 157 29.58 -4.14 -17.58
N ASP A 158 29.28 -3.24 -18.52
CA ASP A 158 29.11 -1.81 -18.24
C ASP A 158 27.90 -1.55 -17.34
N ILE A 159 26.79 -2.25 -17.59
CA ILE A 159 25.56 -2.14 -16.80
C ILE A 159 25.79 -2.68 -15.38
N VAL A 160 26.39 -3.86 -15.26
CA VAL A 160 26.78 -4.46 -13.98
C VAL A 160 27.71 -3.53 -13.20
N ALA A 161 28.66 -2.88 -13.87
CA ALA A 161 29.55 -1.92 -13.23
C ALA A 161 28.79 -0.71 -12.64
N GLN A 162 27.78 -0.19 -13.34
CA GLN A 162 26.91 0.87 -12.80
C GLN A 162 26.12 0.39 -11.58
N LEU A 163 25.55 -0.82 -11.63
CA LEU A 163 24.79 -1.40 -10.51
C LEU A 163 25.67 -1.63 -9.28
N LYS A 164 26.89 -2.15 -9.47
CA LYS A 164 27.88 -2.30 -8.40
C LYS A 164 28.30 -0.95 -7.81
N LYS A 165 28.48 0.09 -8.63
CA LYS A 165 28.76 1.45 -8.17
C LYS A 165 27.65 2.01 -7.28
N LYS A 166 26.40 1.58 -7.53
CA LYS A 166 25.23 1.88 -6.69
C LYS A 166 25.06 0.93 -5.50
N LYS A 167 26.03 0.04 -5.26
CA LYS A 167 26.04 -0.97 -4.20
C LYS A 167 24.86 -1.95 -4.30
N SER A 168 24.36 -2.20 -5.51
CA SER A 168 23.36 -3.25 -5.73
C SER A 168 23.97 -4.63 -5.44
N THR A 169 23.25 -5.44 -4.69
CA THR A 169 23.56 -6.85 -4.43
C THR A 169 23.09 -7.75 -5.57
N VAL A 170 22.06 -7.32 -6.31
CA VAL A 170 21.53 -7.97 -7.51
C VAL A 170 21.95 -7.15 -8.73
N THR A 171 22.57 -7.79 -9.72
CA THR A 171 23.15 -7.08 -10.88
C THR A 171 22.52 -7.45 -12.22
N ASN A 172 21.41 -8.17 -12.21
CA ASN A 172 20.71 -8.64 -13.40
C ASN A 172 19.24 -8.19 -13.45
N ASP A 173 18.77 -7.39 -12.47
CA ASP A 173 17.43 -6.80 -12.51
C ASP A 173 17.45 -5.49 -13.32
N TYR A 174 17.51 -5.64 -14.64
CA TYR A 174 17.43 -4.52 -15.56
C TYR A 174 16.76 -4.88 -16.88
N LYS A 175 16.22 -3.85 -17.54
CA LYS A 175 15.78 -3.88 -18.92
C LYS A 175 16.59 -2.89 -19.75
N LEU A 176 17.08 -3.38 -20.89
CA LEU A 176 17.73 -2.57 -21.89
C LEU A 176 16.73 -2.22 -22.99
N ILE A 177 16.59 -0.93 -23.29
CA ILE A 177 15.70 -0.40 -24.34
C ILE A 177 16.57 0.35 -25.35
N VAL A 178 16.42 0.02 -26.65
CA VAL A 178 17.07 0.76 -27.74
C VAL A 178 16.31 2.07 -28.00
N LEU A 179 17.03 3.18 -28.20
CA LEU A 179 16.47 4.52 -28.40
C LEU A 179 16.16 4.83 -29.87
#